data_AF-A0A3M1XNN0-F1
#
_entry.id   AF-A0A3M1XNN0-F1
#
_cell.length_a   1.000
_cell.length_b   1.000
_cell.length_c   1.000
_cell.angle_alpha   90.00
_cell.angle_beta   90.00
_cell.angle_gamma   90.00
#
_symmetry.space_group_name_H-M   'P 1'
#
loop_
_entity.id
_entity.type
_entity.pdbx_description
1 polymer ?
#
loop_
_entity_poly.entity_id
_entity_poly.type
_entity_poly.pdbx_seq_one_letter_code
_entity_poly.pdbx_strand_id
1 'polypeptide(L)'
;MRTNNPTYSTGQLSALVILRMLIGWHLLYEGVAKLWSSGWSAAGYLNDSAGLFAGMFKAMAGSEGLMTVVNFLNVWGLILIGLGLILGLASRWAALGGVVLLVLYYLSHPPLIGVQYALPSEGNYLWVNKNLIEAAALLVVMLFPTEHIVGLARFFGRKSAQPVVTASGSTQPVSQEKAHA
;
A
#
# COMPACT_ATOMS: atom_id res chain seq x y z
N MET A 1 -17.38 -8.13 -20.19
CA MET A 1 -17.73 -8.21 -18.76
C MET A 1 -18.26 -6.86 -18.31
N ARG A 2 -19.49 -6.78 -17.80
CA ARG A 2 -20.03 -5.54 -17.21
C ARG A 2 -19.28 -5.27 -15.90
N THR A 3 -18.49 -4.21 -15.86
CA THR A 3 -17.93 -3.71 -14.59
C THR A 3 -19.02 -2.89 -13.91
N ASN A 4 -19.81 -3.53 -13.05
CA ASN A 4 -20.68 -2.80 -12.13
C ASN A 4 -19.76 -1.95 -11.26
N ASN A 5 -19.78 -0.63 -11.43
CA ASN A 5 -19.04 0.26 -10.53
C ASN A 5 -19.70 0.16 -9.14
N PRO A 6 -19.00 -0.32 -8.11
CA PRO A 6 -19.57 -0.42 -6.78
C PRO A 6 -19.96 1.00 -6.30
N THR A 7 -21.24 1.16 -5.96
CA THR A 7 -21.77 2.44 -5.44
C THR A 7 -21.62 2.42 -3.92
N TYR A 8 -20.58 3.07 -3.40
CA TYR A 8 -20.34 3.17 -1.96
C TYR A 8 -21.12 4.35 -1.37
N SER A 9 -21.61 4.21 -0.13
CA SER A 9 -22.10 5.37 0.62
C SER A 9 -20.94 6.29 1.00
N THR A 10 -21.20 7.59 1.21
CA THR A 10 -20.17 8.56 1.61
C THR A 10 -19.44 8.16 2.89
N GLY A 11 -20.15 7.53 3.83
CA GLY A 11 -19.56 7.02 5.08
C GLY A 11 -18.62 5.83 4.85
N GLN A 12 -19.04 4.84 4.05
CA GLN A 12 -18.22 3.67 3.71
C GLN A 12 -16.94 4.10 2.97
N LEU A 13 -17.09 5.00 2.01
CA LEU A 13 -15.97 5.54 1.25
C LEU A 13 -14.98 6.28 2.16
N SER A 14 -15.49 7.18 3.01
CA SER A 14 -14.65 7.93 3.96
C SER A 14 -13.89 7.01 4.89
N ALA A 15 -14.55 5.98 5.44
CA ALA A 15 -13.93 5.01 6.33
C ALA A 15 -12.78 4.24 5.64
N LEU A 16 -13.00 3.76 4.42
CA LEU A 16 -11.97 3.06 3.63
C LEU A 16 -10.78 3.95 3.29
N VAL A 17 -11.05 5.22 2.93
CA VAL A 17 -9.99 6.19 2.66
C VAL A 17 -9.19 6.47 3.92
N ILE A 18 -9.84 6.75 5.06
CA ILE A 18 -9.15 6.98 6.34
C ILE A 18 -8.29 5.76 6.72
N LEU A 19 -8.85 4.55 6.64
CA LEU A 19 -8.12 3.31 6.92
C LEU A 19 -6.86 3.20 6.05
N ARG A 20 -6.99 3.42 4.74
CA ARG A 20 -5.86 3.42 3.80
C ARG A 20 -4.81 4.48 4.16
N MET A 21 -5.24 5.69 4.49
CA MET A 21 -4.32 6.79 4.85
C MET A 21 -3.56 6.48 6.15
N LEU A 22 -4.23 5.91 7.15
CA LEU A 22 -3.61 5.54 8.42
C LEU A 22 -2.56 4.44 8.24
N ILE A 23 -2.89 3.39 7.49
CA ILE A 23 -1.92 2.31 7.20
C ILE A 23 -0.75 2.84 6.36
N GLY A 24 -1.06 3.65 5.33
CA GLY A 24 -0.02 4.28 4.51
C GLY A 24 0.92 5.18 5.31
N TRP A 25 0.36 5.97 6.24
CA TRP A 25 1.14 6.78 7.18
C TRP A 25 2.06 5.93 8.06
N HIS A 26 1.52 4.86 8.65
CA HIS A 26 2.29 3.96 9.50
C HIS A 26 3.49 3.34 8.76
N LEU A 27 3.25 2.74 7.59
CA LEU A 27 4.33 2.16 6.77
C LEU A 27 5.35 3.20 6.30
N LEU A 28 4.89 4.39 5.91
CA LEU A 28 5.79 5.48 5.53
C LEU A 28 6.68 5.92 6.68
N TYR A 29 6.10 6.14 7.86
CA TYR A 29 6.83 6.52 9.07
C TYR A 29 7.88 5.47 9.42
N GLU A 30 7.50 4.18 9.40
CA GLU A 30 8.40 3.06 9.66
C GLU A 30 9.60 3.03 8.69
N GLY A 31 9.36 3.34 7.41
CA GLY A 31 10.42 3.41 6.40
C GLY A 31 11.34 4.62 6.58
N VAL A 32 10.76 5.80 6.80
CA VAL A 32 11.50 7.06 6.99
C VAL A 32 12.33 7.04 8.28
N ALA A 33 11.79 6.49 9.37
CA ALA A 33 12.51 6.33 10.62
C ALA A 33 13.76 5.46 10.44
N LYS A 34 13.68 4.40 9.63
CA LYS A 34 14.82 3.54 9.29
C LYS A 34 15.83 4.25 8.39
N LEU A 35 15.36 5.06 7.44
CA LEU A 35 16.22 5.85 6.56
C LEU A 35 17.06 6.89 7.33
N TRP A 36 16.48 7.49 8.38
CA TRP A 36 17.16 8.51 9.20
C TRP A 36 17.95 7.93 10.37
N SER A 37 17.74 6.67 10.72
CA SER A 37 18.54 6.00 11.75
C SER A 37 19.91 5.64 11.18
N SER A 38 20.93 6.40 11.56
CA SER A 38 22.33 6.11 11.21
C SER A 38 22.71 4.73 11.74
N GLY A 39 22.94 3.77 10.84
CA GLY A 39 23.33 2.40 11.21
C GLY A 39 22.17 1.42 11.36
N TRP A 40 20.94 1.77 10.97
CA TRP A 40 19.86 0.80 10.93
C TRP A 40 20.20 -0.38 10.00
N SER A 41 19.89 -1.60 10.46
CA SER A 41 20.07 -2.83 9.69
C SER A 41 19.02 -3.86 10.11
N ALA A 42 18.53 -4.63 9.13
CA ALA A 42 17.62 -5.76 9.37
C ALA A 42 18.32 -6.95 10.03
N ALA A 43 19.66 -6.98 10.10
CA ALA A 43 20.42 -8.14 10.57
C ALA A 43 20.02 -8.58 12.00
N GLY A 44 19.83 -7.62 12.91
CA GLY A 44 19.37 -7.92 14.28
C GLY A 44 17.99 -8.58 14.28
N TYR A 45 17.05 -8.03 13.51
CA TYR A 45 15.69 -8.55 13.37
C TYR A 45 15.69 -9.96 12.77
N LEU A 46 16.44 -10.17 11.69
CA LEU A 46 16.50 -11.48 11.03
C LEU A 46 17.18 -12.56 11.89
N ASN A 47 18.21 -12.19 12.67
CA ASN A 47 18.87 -13.13 13.57
C ASN A 47 17.98 -13.53 14.78
N ASP A 48 17.09 -12.64 15.19
CA ASP A 48 16.11 -12.87 16.28
C ASP A 48 14.86 -13.64 15.81
N SER A 49 14.78 -13.99 14.52
CA SER A 49 13.60 -14.67 13.96
C SER A 49 13.36 -16.06 14.56
N ALA A 50 12.08 -16.43 14.66
CA ALA A 50 11.62 -17.71 15.22
C ALA A 50 10.58 -18.40 14.33
N GLY A 51 10.16 -19.61 14.71
CA GLY A 51 9.18 -20.42 13.96
C GLY A 51 9.78 -21.21 12.80
N LEU A 52 8.91 -21.72 11.92
CA LEU A 52 9.27 -22.67 10.86
C LEU A 52 10.25 -22.08 9.83
N PHE A 53 10.16 -20.77 9.56
CA PHE A 53 10.97 -20.07 8.57
C PHE A 53 12.23 -19.41 9.16
N ALA A 54 12.49 -19.58 10.46
CA ALA A 54 13.63 -18.94 11.13
C ALA A 54 14.96 -19.21 10.44
N GLY A 55 15.20 -20.45 9.99
CA GLY A 55 16.43 -20.82 9.29
C GLY A 55 16.66 -20.01 8.01
N MET A 56 15.60 -19.74 7.24
CA MET A 56 15.65 -18.91 6.04
C MET A 56 16.03 -17.46 6.38
N PHE A 57 15.38 -16.86 7.39
CA PHE A 57 15.66 -15.48 7.80
C PHE A 57 17.09 -15.32 8.35
N LYS A 58 17.55 -16.25 9.17
CA LYS A 58 18.92 -16.27 9.71
C LYS A 58 19.96 -16.50 8.61
N ALA A 59 19.67 -17.35 7.63
CA ALA A 59 20.54 -17.54 6.46
C ALA A 59 20.67 -16.25 5.64
N MET A 60 19.60 -15.45 5.52
CA MET A 60 19.69 -14.13 4.88
C MET A 60 20.61 -13.19 5.65
N ALA A 61 20.54 -13.20 6.99
CA ALA A 61 21.40 -12.38 7.84
C ALA A 61 22.89 -12.76 7.78
N GLY A 62 23.20 -14.01 7.41
CA GLY A 62 24.57 -14.51 7.27
C GLY A 62 25.29 -14.12 5.98
N SER A 63 24.63 -13.46 5.03
CA SER A 63 25.22 -13.03 3.75
C SER A 63 25.24 -11.51 3.63
N GLU A 64 26.43 -10.91 3.53
CA GLU A 64 26.59 -9.45 3.41
C GLU A 64 25.88 -8.90 2.17
N GLY A 65 26.05 -9.55 1.01
CA GLY A 65 25.41 -9.11 -0.23
C GLY A 65 23.88 -9.16 -0.16
N LEU A 66 23.33 -10.20 0.48
CA LEU A 66 21.88 -10.30 0.66
C LEU A 66 21.37 -9.27 1.68
N MET A 67 22.17 -8.94 2.70
CA MET A 67 21.84 -7.89 3.65
C MET A 67 21.77 -6.49 3.03
N THR A 68 22.64 -6.17 2.07
CA THR A 68 22.51 -4.92 1.31
C THR A 68 21.15 -4.84 0.59
N VAL A 69 20.74 -5.92 -0.07
CA VAL A 69 19.48 -5.98 -0.80
C VAL A 69 18.29 -5.92 0.16
N VAL A 70 18.30 -6.70 1.23
CA VAL A 70 17.19 -6.69 2.21
C VAL A 70 17.05 -5.33 2.88
N ASN A 71 18.14 -4.70 3.32
CA ASN A 71 18.07 -3.37 3.92
C ASN A 71 17.50 -2.34 2.94
N PHE A 72 17.97 -2.35 1.69
CA PHE A 72 17.46 -1.47 0.65
C PHE A 72 15.97 -1.69 0.38
N LEU A 73 15.55 -2.93 0.12
CA LEU A 73 14.16 -3.27 -0.18
C LEU A 73 13.24 -2.99 1.01
N ASN A 74 13.71 -3.20 2.23
CA ASN A 74 12.90 -2.97 3.42
C ASN A 74 12.61 -1.48 3.62
N VAL A 75 13.65 -0.64 3.57
CA VAL A 75 13.51 0.81 3.76
C VAL A 75 12.71 1.43 2.61
N TRP A 76 13.13 1.21 1.37
CA TRP A 76 12.48 1.82 0.22
C TRP A 76 11.11 1.21 -0.08
N GLY A 77 10.93 -0.08 0.17
CA GLY A 77 9.63 -0.75 0.06
C GLY A 77 8.60 -0.10 0.97
N LEU A 78 8.91 0.06 2.26
CA LEU A 78 8.03 0.74 3.22
C LEU A 78 7.66 2.16 2.77
N ILE A 79 8.64 2.94 2.33
CA ILE A 79 8.44 4.32 1.88
C ILE A 79 7.54 4.36 0.64
N LEU A 80 7.85 3.57 -0.40
CA LEU A 80 7.11 3.57 -1.66
C LEU A 80 5.68 3.05 -1.48
N ILE A 81 5.49 2.01 -0.67
CA ILE A 81 4.17 1.48 -0.33
C ILE A 81 3.37 2.54 0.44
N GLY A 82 3.95 3.13 1.48
CA GLY A 82 3.30 4.16 2.28
C GLY A 82 2.88 5.36 1.45
N LEU A 83 3.76 5.88 0.60
CA LEU A 83 3.45 6.96 -0.33
C LEU A 83 2.37 6.56 -1.35
N GLY A 84 2.45 5.36 -1.93
CA GLY A 84 1.44 4.86 -2.88
C GLY A 84 0.04 4.80 -2.26
N LEU A 85 -0.05 4.35 -1.00
CA LEU A 85 -1.31 4.29 -0.24
C LEU A 85 -1.84 5.69 0.10
N ILE A 86 -0.97 6.60 0.57
CA ILE A 86 -1.36 7.98 0.94
C ILE A 86 -1.82 8.77 -0.29
N LEU A 87 -1.00 8.78 -1.34
CA LEU A 87 -1.32 9.50 -2.59
C LEU A 87 -2.50 8.86 -3.33
N GLY A 88 -2.78 7.59 -3.05
CA GLY A 88 -3.79 6.82 -3.75
C GLY A 88 -3.43 6.56 -5.21
N LEU A 89 -2.13 6.51 -5.51
CA LEU A 89 -1.61 6.17 -6.84
C LEU A 89 -1.24 4.68 -6.84
N ALA A 90 -1.82 3.92 -7.77
CA ALA A 90 -1.59 2.47 -7.87
C ALA A 90 -1.83 1.74 -6.53
N SER A 91 -2.87 2.11 -5.78
CA SER A 91 -3.04 1.66 -4.40
C SER A 91 -3.26 0.15 -4.29
N ARG A 92 -3.77 -0.52 -5.34
CA ARG A 92 -3.83 -1.99 -5.42
C ARG A 92 -2.43 -2.62 -5.38
N TRP A 93 -1.49 -2.06 -6.12
CA TRP A 93 -0.11 -2.57 -6.18
C TRP A 93 0.65 -2.23 -4.90
N ALA A 94 0.45 -1.02 -4.37
CA ALA A 94 1.01 -0.63 -3.08
C ALA A 94 0.45 -1.52 -1.95
N ALA A 95 -0.85 -1.79 -1.92
CA ALA A 95 -1.49 -2.67 -0.94
C ALA A 95 -0.97 -4.10 -1.06
N LEU A 96 -0.84 -4.64 -2.29
CA LEU A 96 -0.25 -5.97 -2.49
C LEU A 96 1.18 -6.04 -1.95
N GLY A 97 2.02 -5.05 -2.25
CA GLY A 97 3.38 -4.96 -1.71
C GLY A 97 3.39 -4.88 -0.18
N GLY A 98 2.50 -4.07 0.39
CA GLY A 98 2.34 -3.93 1.84
C GLY A 98 1.92 -5.23 2.51
N VAL A 99 0.96 -5.96 1.94
CA VAL A 99 0.54 -7.28 2.43
C VAL A 99 1.71 -8.26 2.42
N VAL A 100 2.44 -8.36 1.30
CA VAL A 100 3.60 -9.26 1.20
C VAL A 100 4.65 -8.93 2.26
N LEU A 101 4.99 -7.65 2.42
CA LEU A 101 6.00 -7.21 3.38
C LEU A 101 5.57 -7.50 4.84
N LEU A 102 4.33 -7.17 5.19
CA LEU A 102 3.79 -7.41 6.54
C LEU A 102 3.68 -8.90 6.86
N VAL A 103 3.33 -9.73 5.87
CA VAL A 103 3.34 -11.19 6.03
C VAL A 103 4.76 -11.70 6.26
N LEU A 104 5.77 -11.18 5.57
CA LEU A 104 7.16 -11.55 5.83
C LEU A 104 7.59 -11.19 7.26
N TYR A 105 7.19 -10.03 7.79
CA TYR A 105 7.44 -9.67 9.19
C TYR A 105 6.72 -10.60 10.16
N TYR A 106 5.46 -10.94 9.88
CA TYR A 106 4.70 -11.89 10.69
C TYR A 106 5.36 -13.28 10.71
N LEU A 107 5.84 -13.77 9.56
CA LEU A 107 6.51 -15.07 9.46
C LEU A 107 7.88 -15.09 10.15
N SER A 108 8.57 -13.94 10.20
CA SER A 108 9.84 -13.79 10.89
C SER A 108 9.66 -13.76 12.42
N HIS A 109 8.61 -13.08 12.90
CA HIS A 109 8.30 -12.96 14.33
C HIS A 109 6.85 -13.37 14.63
N PRO A 110 6.53 -14.68 14.53
CA PRO A 110 5.20 -15.16 14.87
C PRO A 110 4.96 -15.01 16.38
N PRO A 111 3.79 -14.54 16.83
CA PRO A 111 3.48 -14.38 18.25
C PRO A 111 3.12 -15.74 18.90
N LEU A 112 4.16 -16.54 19.14
CA LEU A 112 4.08 -17.87 19.72
C LEU A 112 4.23 -17.84 21.24
N ILE A 113 3.63 -18.83 21.90
CA ILE A 113 3.76 -19.02 23.35
C ILE A 113 5.19 -19.45 23.67
N GLY A 114 5.82 -18.78 24.64
CA GLY A 114 7.14 -19.16 25.17
C GLY A 114 8.33 -18.68 24.33
N VAL A 115 8.12 -17.92 23.25
CA VAL A 115 9.19 -17.25 22.51
C VAL A 115 9.32 -15.82 23.02
N GLN A 116 10.54 -15.42 23.39
CA GLN A 116 10.88 -14.06 23.75
C GLN A 116 11.87 -13.52 22.73
N TYR A 117 11.53 -12.39 22.13
CA TYR A 117 12.37 -11.70 21.17
C TYR A 117 13.28 -10.72 21.90
N ALA A 118 14.55 -10.66 21.51
CA ALA A 118 15.53 -9.75 22.09
C ALA A 118 15.26 -8.29 21.69
N LEU A 119 14.70 -8.08 20.49
CA LEU A 119 14.29 -6.76 20.04
C LEU A 119 12.93 -6.37 20.66
N PRO A 120 12.71 -5.09 21.00
CA PRO A 120 11.42 -4.63 21.49
C PRO A 120 10.32 -4.98 20.48
N SER A 121 9.51 -5.99 20.82
CA SER A 121 8.30 -6.32 20.07
C SER A 121 7.10 -5.80 20.87
N GLU A 122 6.13 -5.24 20.16
CA GLU A 122 4.86 -4.82 20.77
C GLU A 122 4.10 -6.08 21.20
N GLY A 123 4.32 -6.53 22.44
CA GLY A 123 3.55 -7.55 23.17
C GLY A 123 3.49 -8.96 22.56
N ASN A 124 3.33 -9.98 23.41
CA ASN A 124 2.99 -11.32 22.93
C ASN A 124 1.47 -11.48 22.84
N TYR A 125 0.90 -11.05 21.72
CA TYR A 125 -0.52 -11.22 21.41
C TYR A 125 -0.72 -12.58 20.72
N LEU A 126 -1.15 -13.59 21.47
CA LEU A 126 -1.37 -14.97 21.01
C LEU A 126 -1.88 -15.02 19.55
N TRP A 127 -1.06 -15.52 18.63
CA TRP A 127 -1.33 -15.71 17.18
C TRP A 127 -1.61 -14.45 16.34
N VAL A 128 -2.11 -13.35 16.90
CA VAL A 128 -2.52 -12.16 16.14
C VAL A 128 -1.74 -10.94 16.61
N ASN A 129 -0.85 -10.41 15.77
CA ASN A 129 -0.10 -9.18 16.05
C ASN A 129 -0.50 -8.03 15.09
N LYS A 130 0.11 -6.85 15.29
CA LYS A 130 -0.14 -5.67 14.44
C LYS A 130 0.08 -5.93 12.95
N ASN A 131 1.12 -6.68 12.58
CA ASN A 131 1.45 -6.96 11.18
C ASN A 131 0.33 -7.75 10.50
N LEU A 132 -0.24 -8.74 11.20
CA LEU A 132 -1.36 -9.53 10.67
C LEU A 132 -2.63 -8.69 10.52
N ILE A 133 -2.92 -7.83 11.50
CA ILE A 133 -4.08 -6.92 11.46
C ILE A 133 -3.95 -5.93 10.31
N GLU A 134 -2.79 -5.30 10.13
CA GLU A 134 -2.52 -4.37 9.04
C GLU A 134 -2.55 -5.05 7.67
N ALA A 135 -2.03 -6.27 7.55
CA ALA A 135 -2.10 -7.05 6.32
C ALA A 135 -3.56 -7.37 5.96
N ALA A 136 -4.37 -7.80 6.93
CA ALA A 136 -5.80 -8.03 6.72
C ALA A 136 -6.54 -6.74 6.33
N ALA A 137 -6.21 -5.62 6.97
CA ALA A 137 -6.80 -4.32 6.63
C ALA A 137 -6.40 -3.85 5.21
N LEU A 138 -5.15 -4.06 4.79
CA LEU A 138 -4.71 -3.79 3.41
C LEU A 138 -5.40 -4.70 2.40
N LEU A 139 -5.67 -5.97 2.73
CA LEU A 139 -6.47 -6.85 1.88
C LEU A 139 -7.89 -6.29 1.72
N VAL A 140 -8.51 -5.76 2.77
CA VAL A 140 -9.81 -5.07 2.66
C VAL A 140 -9.69 -3.86 1.71
N VAL A 141 -8.69 -3.00 1.90
CA VAL A 141 -8.47 -1.84 1.01
C VAL A 141 -8.24 -2.28 -0.44
N MET A 142 -7.54 -3.40 -0.67
CA MET A 142 -7.29 -3.96 -1.99
C MET A 142 -8.55 -4.54 -2.66
N LEU A 143 -9.44 -5.15 -1.87
CA LEU A 143 -10.72 -5.72 -2.33
C LEU A 143 -11.77 -4.64 -2.61
N PHE A 144 -11.71 -3.51 -1.91
CA PHE A 144 -12.61 -2.36 -2.08
C PHE A 144 -11.85 -1.14 -2.66
N PRO A 145 -11.47 -1.15 -3.95
CA PRO A 145 -10.64 -0.09 -4.52
C PRO A 145 -11.39 1.25 -4.52
N THR A 146 -10.87 2.21 -3.73
CA THR A 146 -11.38 3.60 -3.62
C THR A 146 -10.62 4.59 -4.52
N GLU A 147 -9.58 4.13 -5.22
CA GLU A 147 -8.64 4.93 -6.03
C GLU A 147 -9.31 5.78 -7.09
N HIS A 148 -10.35 5.24 -7.74
CA HIS A 148 -11.06 5.93 -8.82
C HIS A 148 -11.95 7.07 -8.32
N ILE A 149 -12.20 7.17 -7.01
CA ILE A 149 -13.14 8.12 -6.43
C ILE A 149 -12.39 9.22 -5.66
N VAL A 150 -11.39 8.88 -4.84
CA VAL A 150 -10.71 9.80 -3.90
C VAL A 150 -9.15 9.77 -4.02
N GLY A 151 -8.59 9.16 -5.08
CA GLY A 151 -7.14 9.14 -5.32
C GLY A 151 -6.65 10.22 -6.30
N LEU A 152 -5.37 10.61 -6.20
CA LEU A 152 -4.72 11.46 -7.22
C LEU A 152 -4.72 10.80 -8.62
N ALA A 153 -4.90 9.48 -8.69
CA ALA A 153 -5.17 8.74 -9.91
C ALA A 153 -6.35 9.31 -10.74
N ARG A 154 -7.27 10.05 -10.11
CA ARG A 154 -8.35 10.78 -10.81
C ARG A 154 -7.85 11.79 -11.84
N PHE A 155 -6.73 12.47 -11.56
CA PHE A 155 -6.20 13.50 -12.46
C PHE A 155 -5.62 12.91 -13.75
N PHE A 156 -5.14 11.66 -13.72
CA PHE A 156 -4.61 10.96 -14.89
C PHE A 156 -5.69 10.16 -15.66
N GLY A 157 -6.87 9.97 -15.06
CA GLY A 157 -7.97 9.17 -15.62
C GLY A 157 -8.95 9.91 -16.54
N ARG A 158 -8.69 11.18 -16.90
CA ARG A 158 -9.52 11.91 -17.86
C ARG A 158 -9.17 11.47 -19.29
N LYS A 159 -9.51 10.22 -19.64
CA LYS A 159 -9.59 9.84 -21.06
C LYS A 159 -10.67 10.72 -21.67
N SER A 160 -10.24 11.49 -22.65
CA SER A 160 -10.97 12.47 -23.44
C SER A 160 -12.45 12.15 -23.55
N ALA A 161 -13.30 13.16 -23.30
CA ALA A 161 -14.70 13.11 -23.68
C ALA A 161 -14.78 12.54 -25.10
N GLN A 162 -15.42 11.38 -25.25
CA GLN A 162 -15.65 10.87 -26.59
C GLN A 162 -16.48 11.95 -27.31
N PRO A 163 -16.06 12.42 -28.49
CA PRO A 163 -16.95 13.24 -29.29
C PRO A 163 -18.17 12.36 -29.54
N VAL A 164 -19.33 12.80 -29.07
CA VAL A 164 -20.59 12.20 -29.49
C VAL A 164 -20.63 12.39 -31.00
N VAL A 165 -20.37 11.32 -31.76
CA VAL A 165 -20.61 11.30 -33.20
C VAL A 165 -22.12 11.31 -33.34
N THR A 166 -22.69 12.50 -33.43
CA THR A 166 -24.08 12.67 -33.83
C THR A 166 -24.19 12.09 -35.23
N ALA A 167 -25.00 11.05 -35.38
CA ALA A 167 -25.30 10.44 -36.67
C ALA A 167 -26.15 11.40 -37.51
N SER A 168 -25.53 12.44 -38.05
CA SER A 168 -26.04 13.23 -39.16
C SER A 168 -24.85 13.94 -39.78
N GLY A 169 -24.31 13.33 -40.84
CA GLY A 169 -23.29 13.96 -41.67
C GLY A 169 -23.88 15.18 -42.36
N SER A 170 -23.62 16.36 -41.81
CA SER A 170 -23.67 17.61 -42.55
C SER A 170 -22.80 18.63 -41.85
N THR A 171 -21.63 18.87 -42.41
CA THR A 171 -20.80 20.03 -42.10
C THR A 171 -21.54 21.27 -42.60
N GLN A 172 -21.97 22.15 -41.68
CA GLN A 172 -22.29 23.53 -42.03
C GLN A 172 -21.38 24.45 -41.21
N PRO A 173 -20.49 25.24 -41.85
CA PRO A 173 -20.02 26.47 -41.24
C PRO A 173 -21.07 27.55 -41.52
N VAL A 174 -21.29 28.48 -40.58
CA VAL A 174 -21.94 29.80 -40.70
C VAL A 174 -22.39 30.14 -39.27
N SER A 175 -22.23 31.33 -38.72
CA SER A 175 -21.58 32.59 -39.04
C SER A 175 -21.81 33.40 -37.76
N GLN A 176 -20.89 34.28 -37.40
CA GLN A 176 -21.18 35.26 -36.38
C GLN A 176 -22.22 36.25 -36.91
N GLU A 177 -23.36 36.41 -36.23
CA GLU A 177 -24.20 37.60 -36.40
C GLU A 177 -24.82 38.06 -35.07
N LYS A 178 -24.11 39.03 -34.50
CA LYS A 178 -24.49 40.21 -33.72
C LYS A 178 -25.97 40.40 -33.28
N ALA A 179 -26.11 40.61 -31.97
CA ALA A 179 -26.70 41.77 -31.27
C ALA A 179 -27.91 42.55 -31.84
N HIS A 180 -28.82 42.90 -30.90
CA HIS A 180 -29.96 43.83 -30.96
C HIS A 180 -31.22 43.27 -31.67
N ALA A 181 -32.44 43.33 -31.14
CA ALA A 181 -33.04 44.12 -30.07
C ALA A 181 -34.17 43.33 -29.38
#